data_AF-A0A4R2REE1-F1
#
_entry.id   AF-A0A4R2REE1-F1
#
_cell.length_a   1.000
_cell.length_b   1.000
_cell.length_c   1.000
_cell.angle_alpha   90.00
_cell.angle_beta   90.00
_cell.angle_gamma   90.00
#
_symmetry.space_group_name_H-M   'P 1'
#
loop_
_entity.id
_entity.type
_entity.pdbx_description
1 polymer ?
#
loop_
_entity_poly.entity_id
_entity_poly.type
_entity_poly.pdbx_seq_one_letter_code
_entity_poly.pdbx_strand_id
1 'polypeptide(L)'
;MYKDVVRTKFAIPVRLTLADGQILNGVFYISVGERILDLLCDGRPFIPFNTTEGMSILNKSSMSRIDIVSLDELRADPSPFPDVDIDYMENNRF
;
A
#
# COMPACT_ATOMS: atom_id res chain seq x y z
N MET A 1 1.54 32.68 3.25
CA MET A 1 2.18 31.92 2.14
C MET A 1 2.51 30.54 2.69
N TYR A 2 1.63 29.56 2.51
CA TYR A 2 1.96 28.17 2.84
C TYR A 2 2.95 27.70 1.77
N LYS A 3 4.19 27.39 2.16
CA LYS A 3 5.06 26.57 1.32
C LYS A 3 4.39 25.21 1.24
N ASP A 4 3.96 24.80 0.05
CA ASP A 4 3.56 23.42 -0.21
C ASP A 4 4.77 22.54 0.07
N VAL A 5 4.82 21.98 1.29
CA VAL A 5 5.73 20.88 1.59
C VAL A 5 5.18 19.71 0.80
N VAL A 6 5.78 19.45 -0.36
CA VAL A 6 5.52 18.24 -1.13
C VAL A 6 5.85 17.07 -0.22
N ARG A 7 4.83 16.47 0.39
CA ARG A 7 4.99 15.25 1.16
C ARG A 7 5.19 14.11 0.18
N THR A 8 6.42 13.62 0.11
CA THR A 8 6.75 12.39 -0.59
C THR A 8 5.93 11.25 -0.01
N LYS A 9 5.24 10.52 -0.88
CA LYS A 9 4.52 9.30 -0.54
C LYS A 9 5.18 8.12 -1.21
N PHE A 10 5.28 7.01 -0.50
CA PHE A 10 5.86 5.77 -1.01
C PHE A 10 4.75 4.74 -1.22
N ALA A 11 4.77 4.11 -2.39
CA ALA A 11 3.88 3.02 -2.73
C ALA A 11 4.42 1.72 -2.14
N ILE A 12 3.66 1.11 -1.23
CA ILE A 12 4.03 -0.16 -0.59
C ILE A 12 3.16 -1.26 -1.19
N PRO A 13 3.76 -2.22 -1.92
CA PRO A 13 3.01 -3.30 -2.55
C PRO A 13 2.50 -4.26 -1.49
N VAL A 14 1.21 -4.60 -1.60
CA VAL A 14 0.54 -5.49 -0.67
C VAL A 14 -0.39 -6.44 -1.41
N ARG A 15 -0.53 -7.63 -0.83
CA ARG A 15 -1.61 -8.57 -1.14
C ARG A 15 -2.65 -8.49 -0.03
N LEU A 16 -3.82 -8.00 -0.38
CA LEU A 16 -4.94 -7.82 0.53
C LEU A 16 -5.92 -8.99 0.40
N THR A 17 -6.21 -9.66 1.50
CA THR A 17 -7.32 -10.62 1.59
C THR A 17 -8.52 -9.92 2.21
N LEU A 18 -9.68 -9.99 1.55
CA LEU A 18 -10.94 -9.47 2.05
C LEU A 18 -11.67 -10.51 2.91
N ALA A 19 -12.71 -10.07 3.62
CA ALA A 19 -13.50 -10.91 4.52
C ALA A 19 -14.29 -12.01 3.78
N ASP A 20 -14.60 -11.82 2.50
CA ASP A 20 -15.23 -12.81 1.62
C ASP A 20 -14.22 -13.78 0.97
N GLY A 21 -12.92 -13.61 1.26
CA GLY A 21 -11.84 -14.41 0.69
C GLY A 21 -11.30 -13.90 -0.65
N GLN A 22 -11.85 -12.81 -1.21
CA GLN A 22 -11.28 -12.19 -2.40
C GLN A 22 -9.87 -11.66 -2.11
N ILE A 23 -8.96 -11.83 -3.07
CA ILE A 23 -7.59 -11.31 -3.00
C ILE A 23 -7.44 -10.14 -3.97
N LEU A 24 -6.92 -9.02 -3.47
CA LEU A 24 -6.57 -7.85 -4.26
C LEU A 24 -5.07 -7.59 -4.17
N ASN A 25 -4.42 -7.33 -5.30
CA ASN A 25 -3.03 -6.86 -5.35
C ASN A 25 -3.02 -5.36 -5.67
N GLY A 26 -2.15 -4.62 -5.00
CA GLY A 26 -2.08 -3.18 -5.17
C GLY A 26 -1.10 -2.55 -4.19
N VAL A 27 -1.21 -1.24 -4.01
CA VAL A 27 -0.32 -0.46 -3.14
C VAL A 27 -1.10 0.39 -2.14
N PHE A 28 -0.53 0.51 -0.95
CA PHE A 28 -0.86 1.59 -0.02
C PHE A 28 0.18 2.70 -0.13
N TYR A 29 -0.26 3.94 0.05
CA TYR A 29 0.65 5.09 0.09
C TYR A 29 0.89 5.51 1.54
N ILE A 30 2.16 5.55 1.94
CA ILE A 30 2.60 6.01 3.27
C ILE A 30 3.55 7.20 3.13
N SER A 31 3.61 8.06 4.15
CA SER A 31 4.64 9.10 4.24
C SER A 31 5.96 8.53 4.81
N VAL A 32 7.04 9.31 4.73
CA VAL A 32 8.32 8.96 5.38
C VAL A 32 8.08 8.68 6.87
N GLY A 33 8.52 7.50 7.33
CA GLY A 33 8.44 7.10 8.74
C GLY A 33 7.07 6.59 9.20
N GLU A 34 6.04 6.62 8.36
CA GLU A 34 4.76 5.96 8.63
C GLU A 34 4.85 4.46 8.27
N ARG A 35 4.12 3.63 9.00
CA ARG A 35 3.94 2.21 8.70
C ARG A 35 2.55 1.98 8.13
N ILE A 36 2.36 0.87 7.41
CA ILE A 36 1.02 0.42 7.03
C ILE A 36 0.11 0.31 8.27
N LEU A 37 0.66 -0.16 9.41
CA LEU A 37 -0.10 -0.24 10.66
C LEU A 37 -0.65 1.12 11.12
N ASP A 38 0.13 2.20 10.96
CA ASP A 38 -0.32 3.55 11.34
C ASP A 38 -1.49 3.99 10.45
N LEU A 39 -1.43 3.69 9.15
CA LEU A 39 -2.52 3.94 8.22
C LEU A 39 -3.78 3.14 8.59
N LEU A 40 -3.64 1.91 9.06
CA LEU A 40 -4.75 1.07 9.50
C LEU A 40 -5.40 1.58 10.79
N CYS A 41 -4.60 2.12 11.71
CA CYS A 41 -5.05 2.56 13.04
C CYS A 41 -5.40 4.06 13.16
N ASP A 42 -5.37 4.83 12.07
CA ASP A 42 -5.59 6.30 12.06
C ASP A 42 -7.02 6.79 12.39
N GLY A 43 -7.93 5.91 12.80
CA GLY A 43 -9.32 6.23 13.14
C GLY A 43 -10.26 6.43 11.94
N ARG A 44 -9.75 6.52 10.70
CA ARG A 44 -10.58 6.61 9.50
C ARG A 44 -11.09 5.21 9.11
N PRO A 45 -12.38 5.04 8.79
CA PRO A 45 -12.92 3.75 8.41
C PRO A 45 -12.53 3.30 7.00
N PHE A 46 -12.08 4.23 6.15
CA PHE A 46 -11.72 3.97 4.77
C PHE A 46 -10.30 4.42 4.44
N ILE A 47 -9.64 3.70 3.54
CA ILE A 47 -8.29 4.02 3.04
C ILE A 47 -8.22 3.91 1.52
N PRO A 48 -7.42 4.78 0.86
CA PRO A 48 -7.16 4.63 -0.56
C PRO A 48 -6.28 3.41 -0.81
N PHE A 49 -6.61 2.67 -1.86
CA PHE A 49 -5.88 1.51 -2.33
C PHE A 49 -5.76 1.61 -3.85
N ASN A 50 -4.55 1.54 -4.37
CA ASN A 50 -4.31 1.68 -5.80
C ASN A 50 -3.95 0.34 -6.42
N THR A 51 -4.66 -0.04 -7.47
CA THR A 51 -4.42 -1.26 -8.26
C THR A 51 -3.96 -0.87 -9.66
N THR A 52 -3.67 -1.87 -10.49
CA THR A 52 -3.39 -1.64 -11.92
C THR A 52 -4.61 -1.10 -12.69
N GLU A 53 -5.82 -1.27 -12.16
CA GLU A 53 -7.08 -0.74 -12.73
C GLU A 53 -7.38 0.69 -12.27
N GLY A 54 -6.69 1.17 -11.23
CA GLY A 54 -6.81 2.52 -10.71
C GLY A 54 -7.02 2.59 -9.20
N MET A 55 -7.43 3.77 -8.74
CA MET A 55 -7.57 4.06 -7.32
C MET A 55 -8.98 3.75 -6.81
N SER A 56 -9.05 2.94 -5.75
CA SER A 56 -10.26 2.60 -5.02
C SER A 56 -10.20 3.07 -3.57
N ILE A 57 -11.36 3.20 -2.93
CA ILE A 57 -11.47 3.46 -1.49
C ILE A 57 -11.98 2.18 -0.83
N LEU A 58 -11.19 1.61 0.08
CA LEU A 58 -11.52 0.37 0.77
C LEU A 58 -11.98 0.63 2.18
N ASN A 59 -13.03 -0.08 2.59
CA ASN A 59 -13.43 -0.15 3.99
C ASN A 59 -12.43 -1.03 4.76
N LYS A 60 -11.88 -0.52 5.86
CA LYS A 60 -10.93 -1.29 6.66
C LYS A 60 -11.57 -2.52 7.31
N SER A 61 -12.86 -2.48 7.65
CA SER A 61 -13.53 -3.59 8.32
C SER A 61 -13.77 -4.80 7.41
N SER A 62 -13.64 -4.64 6.09
CA SER A 62 -13.71 -5.75 5.13
C SER A 62 -12.37 -6.42 4.87
N MET A 63 -11.28 -5.96 5.48
CA MET A 63 -9.94 -6.51 5.30
C MET A 63 -9.68 -7.57 6.36
N SER A 64 -9.32 -8.79 5.94
CA SER A 64 -9.01 -9.89 6.85
C SER A 64 -7.51 -10.06 7.08
N ARG A 65 -6.69 -9.82 6.05
CA ARG A 65 -5.23 -9.95 6.10
C ARG A 65 -4.55 -9.04 5.08
N ILE A 66 -3.42 -8.44 5.46
CA ILE A 66 -2.55 -7.68 4.56
C ILE A 66 -1.17 -8.33 4.62
N ASP A 67 -0.70 -8.84 3.50
CA ASP A 67 0.67 -9.31 3.32
C ASP A 67 1.46 -8.23 2.60
N ILE A 68 2.56 -7.77 3.20
CA ILE A 68 3.50 -6.86 2.55
C ILE A 68 4.33 -7.69 1.58
N VAL A 69 4.34 -7.30 0.30
CA VAL A 69 5.04 -8.04 -0.73
C VAL A 69 6.52 -7.68 -0.65
N SER A 70 7.38 -8.70 -0.60
CA SER A 70 8.83 -8.50 -0.55
C SER A 70 9.38 -7.99 -1.89
N LEU A 71 10.57 -7.39 -1.85
CA LEU A 71 11.24 -6.95 -3.07
C LEU A 71 11.55 -8.13 -4.01
N ASP A 72 11.89 -9.29 -3.46
CA ASP A 72 12.20 -10.48 -4.27
C ASP A 72 10.94 -11.02 -4.97
N GLU A 73 9.80 -11.01 -4.29
CA GLU A 73 8.50 -11.34 -4.90
C GLU A 73 8.11 -10.34 -5.99
N LEU A 74 8.27 -9.05 -5.73
CA LEU A 74 7.95 -8.00 -6.70
C LEU A 74 8.83 -8.11 -7.96
N ARG A 75 10.11 -8.49 -7.80
CA ARG A 75 11.03 -8.73 -8.92
C ARG A 75 10.69 -10.00 -9.70
N ALA A 76 10.15 -11.02 -9.03
CA ALA A 76 9.74 -12.26 -9.67
C ALA A 76 8.51 -12.06 -10.57
N ASP A 77 7.53 -11.28 -10.11
CA ASP A 77 6.34 -10.93 -10.90
C ASP A 77 5.78 -9.55 -10.51
N PRO A 78 6.12 -8.48 -11.25
CA PRO A 78 5.62 -7.13 -10.98
C PRO A 78 4.23 -6.87 -11.57
N SER A 79 3.75 -7.74 -12.48
CA SER A 79 2.51 -7.50 -13.24
C SER A 79 1.24 -7.25 -12.40
N PRO A 80 1.09 -7.79 -11.17
CA PRO A 80 -0.10 -7.55 -10.35
C PRO A 80 -0.13 -6.19 -9.65
N PHE A 81 0.95 -5.41 -9.70
CA PHE A 81 1.11 -4.19 -8.92
C PHE A 81 1.24 -2.96 -9.83
N PRO A 82 0.68 -1.80 -9.43
CA PRO A 82 0.98 -0.52 -10.08
C PRO A 82 2.42 -0.09 -9.80
N ASP A 83 2.85 1.06 -10.34
CA ASP A 83 4.20 1.59 -10.14
C ASP A 83 4.60 1.65 -8.66
N VAL A 84 5.66 0.89 -8.31
CA VAL A 84 6.24 0.78 -6.97
C VAL A 84 7.60 1.49 -6.92
N ASP A 85 7.89 2.15 -5.81
CA ASP A 85 9.20 2.74 -5.54
C ASP A 85 10.19 1.66 -5.04
N ILE A 86 10.97 1.11 -5.97
CA ILE A 86 11.97 0.06 -5.69
C ILE A 86 13.06 0.57 -4.74
N ASP A 87 13.51 1.81 -4.90
CA ASP A 87 14.57 2.39 -4.07
C ASP A 87 14.10 2.49 -2.62
N TYR A 88 12.85 2.88 -2.40
CA TYR A 88 12.27 2.88 -1.05
C TYR A 88 12.24 1.47 -0.45
N MET A 89 11.84 0.47 -1.24
CA MET A 89 11.78 -0.92 -0.79
C MET A 89 13.15 -1.49 -0.42
N GLU A 90 14.20 -1.15 -1.18
CA GLU A 90 15.58 -1.57 -0.87
C GLU A 90 16.07 -1.01 0.47
N ASN A 91 15.70 0.24 0.76
CA ASN A 91 16.11 0.93 1.99
C ASN A 91 15.27 0.53 3.22
N ASN A 92 14.10 -0.09 3.02
CA ASN A 92 13.16 -0.44 4.08
C ASN A 92 12.79 -1.93 4.01
N ARG A 93 13.80 -2.81 3.88
CA ARG A 93 13.58 -4.27 3.85
C ARG A 93 12.77 -4.73 5.07
N PHE A 94 11.63 -5.35 4.79
CA PHE A 94 10.71 -5.95 5.76
C PHE A 94 10.96 -7.45 5.89
#